data_AF-A0A0X3V7T7-F1
#
_entry.id   AF-A0A0X3V7T7-F1
#
_cell.length_a   1.000
_cell.length_b   1.000
_cell.length_c   1.000
_cell.angle_alpha   90.00
_cell.angle_beta   90.00
_cell.angle_gamma   90.00
#
_symmetry.space_group_name_H-M   'P 1'
#
loop_
_entity.id
_entity.type
_entity.pdbx_description
1 polymer ?
#
loop_
_entity_poly.entity_id
_entity_poly.type
_entity_poly.pdbx_seq_one_letter_code
_entity_poly.pdbx_strand_id
1 'polypeptide(L)'
;MANGPMDRRAFGERPDGPSGPLTGQNTEYTGRYVVLLDPSDQESGLNALRSNADIASVERVRGTDTTNITELLERPDISVLFEDLAAAVVEVRPDQRHALVTTAEAENSIIAAEPERMVYAMPITAPHQAPTEFFPAYRSDEEVVSFHTQAEMAITQGPAWEEKTWTWGLQAIKANLSHLTGKNVKIAVLDTGVDANHPDLTGRIAATASFVPNETVQDGNGHGTHCIGTAAGPANPKQGPRYGVAPDAQILAAKVLSNAGSGTDGQILAGMAWAISQGAKVISMSLGARVRPGELFPQVYEHLALRALKLGTVIVAAAGNESHRPGSIVPVARPANCPSILAVAALDRAISPSFFSNAAINGDGGEINIAAPGRDVRSAAPGGGYQNLSGTSMATPHAAGVIALLAEASPSASAVQLVGMLKGSAFPLVQPVGDVGNGLLQAP
;
A
#
# COMPACT_ATOMS: atom_id res chain seq x y z
N MET A 1 -24.07 -22.25 -50.66
CA MET A 1 -25.21 -22.84 -49.92
C MET A 1 -24.99 -22.59 -48.43
N ALA A 2 -26.06 -22.17 -47.73
CA ALA A 2 -26.26 -21.99 -46.28
C ALA A 2 -25.22 -21.14 -45.51
N ASN A 3 -25.41 -19.85 -45.21
CA ASN A 3 -26.35 -19.16 -44.30
C ASN A 3 -26.36 -19.63 -42.83
N GLY A 4 -25.90 -18.76 -41.92
CA GLY A 4 -26.11 -18.75 -40.47
C GLY A 4 -25.55 -17.45 -39.86
N PRO A 5 -26.17 -16.83 -38.83
CA PRO A 5 -26.67 -15.46 -38.94
C PRO A 5 -25.83 -14.36 -38.26
N MET A 6 -25.96 -13.14 -38.80
CA MET A 6 -25.64 -11.88 -38.11
C MET A 6 -26.65 -11.64 -37.00
N ASP A 7 -26.18 -11.36 -35.79
CA ASP A 7 -27.02 -10.89 -34.70
C ASP A 7 -26.93 -9.36 -34.53
N ARG A 8 -28.09 -8.73 -34.46
CA ARG A 8 -28.30 -7.28 -34.40
C ARG A 8 -28.28 -6.86 -32.94
N ARG A 9 -27.42 -5.90 -32.59
CA ARG A 9 -27.51 -5.20 -31.31
C ARG A 9 -28.84 -4.45 -31.22
N ALA A 10 -29.67 -4.79 -30.24
CA ALA A 10 -30.73 -3.92 -29.75
C ALA A 10 -30.12 -2.96 -28.71
N PHE A 11 -30.41 -1.68 -28.90
CA PHE A 11 -30.08 -0.59 -27.98
C PHE A 11 -30.92 -0.70 -26.70
N GLY A 12 -30.25 -0.60 -25.55
CA GLY A 12 -30.85 -0.07 -24.32
C GLY A 12 -31.04 -1.06 -23.18
N GLU A 13 -29.98 -1.38 -22.44
CA GLU A 13 -30.06 -1.65 -21.00
C GLU A 13 -28.80 -1.07 -20.32
N ARG A 14 -29.00 -0.40 -19.17
CA ARG A 14 -27.94 0.19 -18.34
C ARG A 14 -27.14 -0.93 -17.68
N PRO A 15 -25.81 -0.82 -17.49
CA PRO A 15 -25.10 -1.76 -16.64
C PRO A 15 -25.38 -1.41 -15.17
N ASP A 16 -25.99 -2.35 -14.47
CA ASP A 16 -25.97 -2.43 -13.01
C ASP A 16 -24.53 -2.47 -12.51
N GLY A 17 -24.26 -1.75 -11.41
CA GLY A 17 -22.92 -1.58 -10.84
C GLY A 17 -22.34 -2.89 -10.29
N PRO A 18 -21.00 -3.07 -10.27
CA PRO A 18 -20.43 -4.31 -9.79
C PRO A 18 -20.23 -4.27 -8.26
N SER A 19 -21.13 -4.95 -7.55
CA SER A 19 -20.86 -5.54 -6.24
C SER A 19 -20.57 -7.03 -6.44
N GLY A 20 -19.30 -7.40 -6.60
CA GLY A 20 -18.82 -8.78 -6.76
C GLY A 20 -17.29 -8.85 -6.68
N PRO A 21 -16.70 -10.03 -6.35
CA PRO A 21 -15.26 -10.15 -6.10
C PRO A 21 -14.43 -9.88 -7.37
N LEU A 22 -13.27 -9.25 -7.19
CA LEU A 22 -12.31 -8.86 -8.23
C LEU A 22 -11.62 -10.07 -8.89
N THR A 23 -12.40 -10.97 -9.51
CA THR A 23 -11.87 -12.07 -10.31
C THR A 23 -11.61 -11.58 -11.74
N GLY A 24 -10.34 -11.31 -12.08
CA GLY A 24 -9.88 -11.29 -13.48
C GLY A 24 -9.46 -9.96 -14.09
N GLN A 25 -9.41 -8.85 -13.35
CA GLN A 25 -8.96 -7.58 -13.92
C GLN A 25 -7.45 -7.61 -14.24
N ASN A 26 -7.11 -7.31 -15.48
CA ASN A 26 -5.76 -6.92 -15.88
C ASN A 26 -5.44 -5.56 -15.25
N THR A 27 -4.15 -5.18 -15.20
CA THR A 27 -3.77 -3.80 -14.87
C THR A 27 -4.55 -2.85 -15.77
N GLU A 28 -5.37 -2.00 -15.16
CA GLU A 28 -6.10 -0.94 -15.85
C GLU A 28 -5.18 0.28 -16.01
N TYR A 29 -5.31 0.98 -17.15
CA TYR A 29 -4.48 2.12 -17.51
C TYR A 29 -5.36 3.31 -17.85
N THR A 30 -4.90 4.52 -17.52
CA THR A 30 -5.65 5.77 -17.77
C THR A 30 -5.58 6.21 -19.24
N GLY A 31 -4.57 5.73 -19.97
CA GLY A 31 -4.23 6.18 -21.32
C GLY A 31 -3.09 7.19 -21.35
N ARG A 32 -2.74 7.82 -20.22
CA ARG A 32 -1.58 8.70 -20.04
C ARG A 32 -0.30 7.90 -19.79
N TYR A 33 0.84 8.59 -19.72
CA TYR A 33 2.14 8.02 -19.36
C TYR A 33 2.75 8.74 -18.17
N VAL A 34 3.54 8.01 -17.39
CA VAL A 34 4.49 8.59 -16.44
C VAL A 34 5.88 8.51 -17.04
N VAL A 35 6.52 9.66 -17.20
CA VAL A 35 7.89 9.81 -17.72
C VAL A 35 8.80 10.22 -16.58
N LEU A 36 9.78 9.37 -16.29
CA LEU A 36 10.82 9.63 -15.31
C LEU A 36 12.00 10.33 -15.98
N LEU A 37 12.37 11.49 -15.47
CA LEU A 37 13.48 12.29 -15.97
C LEU A 37 14.73 12.12 -15.10
N ASP A 38 15.90 12.37 -15.68
CA ASP A 38 17.13 12.57 -14.94
C ASP A 38 17.01 13.84 -14.07
N PRO A 39 17.13 13.75 -12.74
CA PRO A 39 17.04 14.91 -11.86
C PRO A 39 18.08 15.99 -12.16
N SER A 40 19.23 15.61 -12.71
CA SER A 40 20.32 16.51 -13.07
C SER A 40 20.14 17.20 -14.42
N ASP A 41 19.20 16.71 -15.26
CA ASP A 41 19.00 17.21 -16.63
C ASP A 41 17.53 17.14 -17.09
N GLN A 42 16.61 17.59 -16.23
CA GLN A 42 15.17 17.55 -16.52
C GLN A 42 14.79 18.38 -17.76
N GLU A 43 15.48 19.49 -18.01
CA GLU A 43 15.19 20.38 -19.15
C GLU A 43 15.45 19.70 -20.50
N SER A 44 16.54 18.95 -20.63
CA SER A 44 16.83 18.21 -21.87
C SER A 44 15.77 17.16 -22.15
N GLY A 45 15.33 16.43 -21.11
CA GLY A 45 14.28 15.44 -21.26
C GLY A 45 12.94 16.05 -21.67
N LEU A 46 12.56 17.18 -21.05
CA LEU A 46 11.35 17.93 -21.45
C LEU A 46 11.45 18.46 -22.89
N ASN A 47 12.62 18.94 -23.31
CA ASN A 47 12.84 19.42 -24.67
C ASN A 47 12.76 18.28 -25.69
N ALA A 48 13.27 17.09 -25.36
CA ALA A 48 13.16 15.91 -26.20
C ALA A 48 11.69 15.46 -26.34
N LEU A 49 10.91 15.44 -25.26
CA LEU A 49 9.47 15.13 -25.31
C LEU A 49 8.72 16.10 -26.24
N ARG A 50 9.03 17.40 -26.16
CA ARG A 50 8.42 18.42 -27.03
C ARG A 50 8.84 18.26 -28.49
N SER A 51 10.15 18.08 -28.73
CA SER A 51 10.72 18.14 -30.09
C SER A 51 10.52 16.85 -30.87
N ASN A 52 10.58 15.70 -30.19
CA ASN A 52 10.62 14.38 -30.83
C ASN A 52 9.31 13.61 -30.69
N ALA A 53 8.54 13.86 -29.62
CA ALA A 53 7.27 13.17 -29.36
C ALA A 53 6.03 14.08 -29.49
N ASP A 54 6.20 15.37 -29.80
CA ASP A 54 5.12 16.37 -29.92
C ASP A 54 4.27 16.47 -28.63
N ILE A 55 4.85 16.14 -27.48
CA ILE A 55 4.15 16.23 -26.19
C ILE A 55 4.14 17.70 -25.75
N ALA A 56 2.94 18.21 -25.47
CA ALA A 56 2.69 19.62 -25.18
C ALA A 56 3.39 20.13 -23.91
N SER A 57 3.23 21.43 -23.63
CA SER A 57 3.84 22.10 -22.47
C SER A 57 3.52 21.39 -21.15
N VAL A 58 4.58 21.05 -20.42
CA VAL A 58 4.52 20.46 -19.09
C VAL A 58 4.50 21.57 -18.04
N GLU A 59 3.43 21.64 -17.26
CA GLU A 59 3.30 22.51 -16.09
C GLU A 59 4.12 21.95 -14.93
N ARG A 60 4.87 22.82 -14.25
CA ARG A 60 5.77 22.40 -13.17
C ARG A 60 5.10 22.57 -11.83
N VAL A 61 5.23 21.56 -10.98
CA VAL A 61 4.63 21.54 -9.67
C VAL A 61 5.63 20.99 -8.64
N ARG A 62 5.70 21.67 -7.49
CA ARG A 62 6.45 21.20 -6.32
C ARG A 62 5.52 20.53 -5.32
N GLY A 63 6.07 19.66 -4.47
CA GLY A 63 5.31 18.98 -3.42
C GLY A 63 4.64 19.94 -2.41
N THR A 64 5.10 21.19 -2.34
CA THR A 64 4.50 22.26 -1.53
C THR A 64 3.18 22.78 -2.12
N ASP A 65 2.97 22.65 -3.42
CA ASP A 65 1.92 23.38 -4.15
C ASP A 65 0.65 22.54 -4.26
N THR A 66 -0.02 22.32 -3.13
CA THR A 66 -1.21 21.44 -3.07
C THR A 66 -2.46 21.99 -3.76
N THR A 67 -2.56 23.30 -3.97
CA THR A 67 -3.82 23.96 -4.35
C THR A 67 -4.19 23.79 -5.82
N ASN A 68 -3.23 23.49 -6.70
CA ASN A 68 -3.47 23.42 -8.15
C ASN A 68 -3.18 22.04 -8.77
N ILE A 69 -2.52 21.13 -8.05
CA ILE A 69 -2.16 19.80 -8.61
C ILE A 69 -3.39 19.04 -9.10
N THR A 70 -4.45 19.04 -8.30
CA THR A 70 -5.65 18.27 -8.58
C THR A 70 -6.37 18.77 -9.83
N GLU A 71 -6.45 20.10 -10.01
CA GLU A 71 -7.02 20.72 -11.21
C GLU A 71 -6.13 20.45 -12.44
N LEU A 72 -4.81 20.54 -12.28
CA LEU A 72 -3.86 20.24 -13.38
C LEU A 72 -3.93 18.76 -13.82
N LEU A 73 -4.11 17.83 -12.88
CA LEU A 73 -4.24 16.40 -13.18
C LEU A 73 -5.58 16.04 -13.85
N GLU A 74 -6.61 16.88 -13.77
CA GLU A 74 -7.88 16.68 -14.49
C GLU A 74 -7.89 17.27 -15.89
N ARG A 75 -7.07 18.30 -16.15
CA ARG A 75 -7.15 19.03 -17.41
C ARG A 75 -6.70 18.14 -18.56
N PRO A 76 -7.60 17.83 -19.52
CA PRO A 76 -7.16 17.22 -20.76
C PRO A 76 -6.21 18.19 -21.44
N ASP A 77 -5.15 17.66 -22.03
CA ASP A 77 -4.05 18.35 -22.72
C ASP A 77 -2.97 18.99 -21.83
N ILE A 78 -2.99 18.77 -20.50
CA ILE A 78 -1.91 19.23 -19.61
C ILE A 78 -1.06 18.06 -19.12
N SER A 79 0.24 18.23 -19.28
CA SER A 79 1.24 17.39 -18.64
C SER A 79 1.73 18.06 -17.36
N VAL A 80 1.96 17.29 -16.31
CA VAL A 80 2.38 17.79 -14.99
C VAL A 80 3.72 17.20 -14.61
N LEU A 81 4.72 18.03 -14.32
CA LEU A 81 6.02 17.62 -13.78
C LEU A 81 6.05 17.85 -12.27
N PHE A 82 6.27 16.79 -11.52
CA PHE A 82 6.63 16.86 -10.11
C PHE A 82 8.14 17.10 -10.00
N GLU A 83 8.57 18.35 -9.83
CA GLU A 83 9.99 18.75 -9.89
C GLU A 83 10.85 17.99 -8.87
N ASP A 84 10.36 17.88 -7.63
CA ASP A 84 11.05 17.20 -6.52
C ASP A 84 11.25 15.71 -6.78
N LEU A 85 10.38 15.14 -7.61
CA LEU A 85 10.37 13.74 -7.97
C LEU A 85 10.92 13.51 -9.37
N ALA A 86 11.29 14.54 -10.15
CA ALA A 86 11.64 14.48 -11.57
C ALA A 86 10.80 13.45 -12.35
N ALA A 87 9.48 13.50 -12.16
CA ALA A 87 8.52 12.59 -12.77
C ALA A 87 7.38 13.40 -13.37
N ALA A 88 7.10 13.18 -14.65
CA ALA A 88 6.06 13.88 -15.40
C ALA A 88 4.91 12.93 -15.75
N VAL A 89 3.68 13.31 -15.42
CA VAL A 89 2.47 12.67 -15.94
C VAL A 89 2.12 13.39 -17.24
N VAL A 90 2.21 12.68 -18.36
CA VAL A 90 2.04 13.25 -19.70
C VAL A 90 0.86 12.62 -20.43
N GLU A 91 0.09 13.44 -21.10
CA GLU A 91 -0.94 12.97 -22.01
C GLU A 91 -0.32 12.60 -23.37
N VAL A 92 -0.67 11.43 -23.88
CA VAL A 92 -0.07 10.87 -25.10
C VAL A 92 -1.18 10.38 -26.00
N ARG A 93 -1.37 11.07 -27.12
CA ARG A 93 -2.32 10.64 -28.16
C ARG A 93 -1.88 9.31 -28.77
N PRO A 94 -2.79 8.46 -29.27
CA PRO A 94 -2.44 7.15 -29.81
C PRO A 94 -1.33 7.16 -30.89
N ASP A 95 -1.29 8.20 -31.72
CA ASP A 95 -0.29 8.44 -32.76
C ASP A 95 1.09 8.86 -32.21
N GLN A 96 1.15 9.41 -30.99
CA GLN A 96 2.40 9.86 -30.35
C GLN A 96 3.11 8.75 -29.56
N ARG A 97 2.43 7.65 -29.25
CA ARG A 97 2.97 6.58 -28.37
C ARG A 97 4.29 6.01 -28.87
N HIS A 98 4.38 5.75 -30.17
CA HIS A 98 5.60 5.22 -30.77
C HIS A 98 6.75 6.22 -30.65
N ALA A 99 6.48 7.50 -30.94
CA ALA A 99 7.46 8.57 -30.84
C ALA A 99 7.96 8.77 -29.39
N LEU A 100 7.07 8.68 -28.39
CA LEU A 100 7.46 8.73 -26.99
C LEU A 100 8.42 7.60 -26.62
N VAL A 101 8.10 6.35 -26.98
CA VAL A 101 8.95 5.20 -26.65
C VAL A 101 10.31 5.32 -27.32
N THR A 102 10.35 5.64 -28.62
CA THR A 102 11.62 5.84 -29.33
C THR A 102 12.43 7.01 -28.77
N THR A 103 11.77 8.10 -28.36
CA THR A 103 12.45 9.23 -27.71
C THR A 103 13.05 8.81 -26.37
N ALA A 104 12.30 8.07 -25.55
CA ALA A 104 12.78 7.58 -24.25
C ALA A 104 13.95 6.59 -24.39
N GLU A 105 14.00 5.80 -25.47
CA GLU A 105 15.13 4.90 -25.74
C GLU A 105 16.39 5.63 -26.25
N ALA A 106 16.23 6.76 -26.92
CA ALA A 106 17.32 7.52 -27.52
C ALA A 106 17.88 8.62 -26.61
N GLU A 107 17.08 9.14 -25.69
CA GLU A 107 17.40 10.30 -24.87
C GLU A 107 17.78 9.89 -23.45
N ASN A 108 19.05 10.07 -23.10
CA ASN A 108 19.58 9.67 -21.79
C ASN A 108 18.95 10.44 -20.62
N SER A 109 18.44 11.65 -20.86
CA SER A 109 17.73 12.45 -19.85
C SER A 109 16.32 11.92 -19.52
N ILE A 110 15.82 10.92 -20.26
CA ILE A 110 14.61 10.17 -19.96
C ILE A 110 14.99 8.78 -19.44
N ILE A 111 14.76 8.53 -18.16
CA ILE A 111 15.12 7.27 -17.50
C ILE A 111 14.09 6.17 -17.82
N ALA A 112 12.80 6.52 -17.83
CA ALA A 112 11.73 5.58 -18.11
C ALA A 112 10.49 6.31 -18.63
N ALA A 113 9.70 5.64 -19.48
CA ALA A 113 8.38 6.08 -19.88
C ALA A 113 7.41 4.89 -19.80
N GLU A 114 6.46 4.96 -18.87
CA GLU A 114 5.54 3.85 -18.58
C GLU A 114 4.09 4.31 -18.69
N PRO A 115 3.17 3.45 -19.18
CA PRO A 115 1.74 3.76 -19.12
C PRO A 115 1.30 4.01 -17.68
N GLU A 116 0.54 5.08 -17.45
CA GLU A 116 -0.01 5.41 -16.15
C GLU A 116 -1.13 4.42 -15.78
N ARG A 117 -1.03 3.86 -14.57
CA ARG A 117 -1.90 2.78 -14.10
C ARG A 117 -3.00 3.29 -13.18
N MET A 118 -4.07 2.51 -13.09
CA MET A 118 -5.02 2.57 -11.99
C MET A 118 -4.54 1.72 -10.82
N VAL A 119 -4.82 2.18 -9.61
CA VAL A 119 -4.42 1.59 -8.34
C VAL A 119 -5.62 1.60 -7.39
N TYR A 120 -5.73 0.59 -6.53
CA TYR A 120 -6.91 0.39 -5.69
C TYR A 120 -6.55 0.21 -4.23
N ALA A 121 -7.45 0.63 -3.34
CA ALA A 121 -7.47 0.17 -1.96
C ALA A 121 -7.69 -1.34 -1.97
N MET A 122 -6.97 -2.09 -1.13
CA MET A 122 -7.02 -3.54 -1.12
C MET A 122 -7.72 -4.15 0.12
N PRO A 123 -8.82 -3.62 0.69
CA PRO A 123 -9.47 -4.31 1.80
C PRO A 123 -10.20 -5.57 1.33
N ILE A 124 -10.15 -6.61 2.17
CA ILE A 124 -11.06 -7.74 2.12
C ILE A 124 -12.17 -7.45 3.14
N THR A 125 -13.32 -7.04 2.63
CA THR A 125 -14.50 -6.66 3.42
C THR A 125 -15.49 -7.81 3.64
N ALA A 126 -15.29 -8.97 2.98
CA ALA A 126 -16.15 -10.14 3.13
C ALA A 126 -15.47 -11.24 3.97
N PRO A 127 -16.15 -11.80 4.98
CA PRO A 127 -15.68 -12.98 5.69
C PRO A 127 -15.84 -14.19 4.77
N HIS A 128 -14.83 -14.48 3.95
CA HIS A 128 -14.71 -15.83 3.43
C HIS A 128 -14.31 -16.73 4.59
N GLN A 129 -15.26 -17.54 5.06
CA GLN A 129 -15.00 -18.64 5.97
C GLN A 129 -13.83 -19.43 5.41
N ALA A 130 -12.73 -19.48 6.17
CA ALA A 130 -11.69 -20.45 5.90
C ALA A 130 -12.35 -21.84 5.89
N PRO A 131 -12.05 -22.72 4.91
CA PRO A 131 -12.39 -24.11 5.05
C PRO A 131 -11.69 -24.62 6.30
N THR A 132 -12.44 -24.86 7.37
CA THR A 132 -12.02 -25.84 8.39
C THR A 132 -12.05 -27.19 7.70
N GLU A 133 -11.00 -27.53 6.96
CA GLU A 133 -10.81 -28.90 6.50
C GLU A 133 -10.46 -29.76 7.71
N PHE A 134 -11.50 -30.44 8.16
CA PHE A 134 -11.47 -31.50 9.15
C PHE A 134 -10.62 -32.64 8.58
N PHE A 135 -9.40 -32.82 9.09
CA PHE A 135 -8.59 -33.99 8.75
C PHE A 135 -9.27 -35.26 9.29
N PRO A 136 -9.43 -36.33 8.49
CA PRO A 136 -9.98 -37.58 8.99
C PRO A 136 -9.06 -38.19 10.04
N ALA A 137 -9.61 -38.44 11.23
CA ALA A 137 -8.94 -39.13 12.31
C ALA A 137 -8.55 -40.55 11.89
N TYR A 138 -7.25 -40.86 11.94
CA TYR A 138 -6.80 -42.24 12.06
C TYR A 138 -7.04 -42.71 13.51
N ARG A 139 -7.83 -43.77 13.67
CA ARG A 139 -7.95 -44.51 14.92
C ARG A 139 -6.74 -45.44 15.08
N SER A 140 -6.02 -45.30 16.19
CA SER A 140 -5.61 -46.43 17.03
C SER A 140 -5.09 -45.96 18.39
N ASP A 141 -5.70 -46.52 19.43
CA ASP A 141 -5.23 -46.76 20.81
C ASP A 141 -5.34 -45.61 21.85
N GLU A 142 -6.17 -45.88 22.86
CA GLU A 142 -6.91 -44.90 23.68
C GLU A 142 -6.25 -44.49 25.01
N GLU A 143 -4.99 -44.84 25.30
CA GLU A 143 -4.38 -44.50 26.63
C GLU A 143 -3.08 -43.67 26.57
N VAL A 144 -2.61 -43.28 25.39
CA VAL A 144 -1.43 -42.37 25.24
C VAL A 144 -1.85 -40.94 24.84
N VAL A 145 -3.15 -40.69 24.66
CA VAL A 145 -3.72 -39.47 24.03
C VAL A 145 -3.96 -38.30 25.01
N SER A 146 -3.77 -38.46 26.33
CA SER A 146 -4.13 -37.41 27.30
C SER A 146 -3.07 -36.32 27.53
N PHE A 147 -1.81 -36.52 27.13
CA PHE A 147 -0.73 -35.53 27.29
C PHE A 147 -0.22 -34.87 26.00
N HIS A 148 -0.49 -35.46 24.82
CA HIS A 148 -0.09 -34.86 23.53
C HIS A 148 -1.14 -33.91 22.94
N THR A 149 -2.38 -33.99 23.40
CA THR A 149 -3.50 -33.22 22.82
C THR A 149 -3.47 -31.73 23.17
N GLN A 150 -2.95 -31.30 24.32
CA GLN A 150 -2.92 -29.86 24.65
C GLN A 150 -1.81 -29.09 23.91
N ALA A 151 -0.64 -29.71 23.71
CA ALA A 151 0.46 -29.09 22.97
C ALA A 151 0.16 -29.03 21.47
N GLU A 152 -0.38 -30.11 20.89
CA GLU A 152 -0.80 -30.12 19.49
C GLU A 152 -1.99 -29.19 19.25
N MET A 153 -3.01 -29.18 20.11
CA MET A 153 -4.12 -28.22 19.97
C MET A 153 -3.69 -26.75 20.16
N ALA A 154 -2.70 -26.47 21.01
CA ALA A 154 -2.11 -25.13 21.14
C ALA A 154 -1.28 -24.75 19.90
N ILE A 155 -0.60 -25.72 19.26
CA ILE A 155 0.09 -25.52 17.98
C ILE A 155 -0.92 -25.25 16.86
N THR A 156 -2.10 -25.89 16.86
CA THR A 156 -3.14 -25.69 15.83
C THR A 156 -3.96 -24.41 16.02
N GLN A 157 -4.07 -23.87 17.25
CA GLN A 157 -4.85 -22.65 17.53
C GLN A 157 -4.03 -21.35 17.57
N GLY A 158 -2.70 -21.46 17.62
CA GLY A 158 -1.80 -20.31 17.74
C GLY A 158 -1.84 -19.66 19.12
N PRO A 159 -1.18 -18.50 19.31
CA PRO A 159 -1.13 -17.83 20.60
C PRO A 159 -2.52 -17.38 21.08
N ALA A 160 -2.77 -17.47 22.39
CA ALA A 160 -3.93 -16.84 23.01
C ALA A 160 -3.67 -15.34 23.21
N TRP A 161 -4.57 -14.49 22.70
CA TRP A 161 -4.45 -13.03 22.77
C TRP A 161 -5.44 -12.45 23.80
N GLU A 162 -4.97 -11.59 24.71
CA GLU A 162 -5.82 -10.93 25.70
C GLU A 162 -6.27 -9.54 25.19
N GLU A 163 -7.39 -9.47 24.50
CA GLU A 163 -7.81 -8.25 23.78
C GLU A 163 -8.65 -7.25 24.58
N LYS A 164 -8.61 -7.34 25.91
CA LYS A 164 -9.31 -6.38 26.77
C LYS A 164 -8.66 -4.99 26.72
N THR A 165 -7.33 -4.94 26.66
CA THR A 165 -6.55 -3.69 26.75
C THR A 165 -5.85 -3.34 25.44
N TRP A 166 -5.38 -4.34 24.69
CA TRP A 166 -4.65 -4.15 23.43
C TRP A 166 -5.18 -5.10 22.37
N THR A 167 -5.26 -4.68 21.11
CA THR A 167 -5.55 -5.61 20.01
C THR A 167 -4.47 -6.68 19.90
N TRP A 168 -4.83 -7.85 19.35
CA TRP A 168 -3.90 -8.95 19.14
C TRP A 168 -2.69 -8.52 18.32
N GLY A 169 -2.89 -7.63 17.34
CA GLY A 169 -1.83 -7.13 16.47
C GLY A 169 -0.73 -6.41 17.24
N LEU A 170 -1.10 -5.53 18.19
CA LEU A 170 -0.14 -4.85 19.05
C LEU A 170 0.62 -5.82 19.96
N GLN A 171 -0.03 -6.89 20.42
CA GLN A 171 0.59 -7.94 21.23
C GLN A 171 1.57 -8.76 20.40
N ALA A 172 1.18 -9.17 19.18
CA ALA A 172 1.99 -9.97 18.28
C ALA A 172 3.30 -9.26 17.91
N ILE A 173 3.23 -7.96 17.60
CA ILE A 173 4.42 -7.17 17.28
C ILE A 173 5.11 -6.59 18.51
N LYS A 174 4.67 -6.93 19.74
CA LYS A 174 5.20 -6.40 21.00
C LYS A 174 5.13 -4.88 21.18
N ALA A 175 4.27 -4.19 20.43
CA ALA A 175 4.06 -2.75 20.60
C ALA A 175 3.44 -2.39 21.97
N ASN A 176 2.75 -3.34 22.61
CA ASN A 176 2.27 -3.19 23.98
C ASN A 176 3.40 -3.18 25.04
N LEU A 177 4.60 -3.65 24.69
CA LEU A 177 5.77 -3.66 25.57
C LEU A 177 6.72 -2.49 25.31
N SER A 178 6.55 -1.77 24.19
CA SER A 178 7.39 -0.62 23.87
C SER A 178 7.06 0.58 24.75
N HIS A 179 8.10 1.28 25.21
CA HIS A 179 7.98 2.56 25.90
C HIS A 179 7.94 3.75 24.94
N LEU A 180 8.21 3.50 23.66
CA LEU A 180 8.20 4.51 22.61
C LEU A 180 6.77 4.75 22.11
N THR A 181 6.56 5.91 21.53
CA THR A 181 5.22 6.40 21.16
C THR A 181 5.15 6.96 19.74
N GLY A 182 6.28 7.09 19.05
CA GLY A 182 6.42 7.77 17.76
C GLY A 182 6.51 9.29 17.90
N LYS A 183 6.79 9.79 19.11
CA LYS A 183 6.79 11.22 19.40
C LYS A 183 7.75 11.98 18.49
N ASN A 184 7.31 13.13 17.98
CA ASN A 184 8.03 13.98 17.02
C ASN A 184 8.37 13.30 15.67
N VAL A 185 7.74 12.17 15.35
CA VAL A 185 7.89 11.51 14.05
C VAL A 185 6.62 11.70 13.23
N LYS A 186 6.79 12.03 11.94
CA LYS A 186 5.69 12.18 10.99
C LYS A 186 5.50 10.89 10.20
N ILE A 187 4.27 10.37 10.21
CA ILE A 187 3.82 9.24 9.38
C ILE A 187 2.87 9.80 8.32
N ALA A 188 3.21 9.61 7.05
CA ALA A 188 2.31 9.89 5.96
C ALA A 188 1.53 8.63 5.57
N VAL A 189 0.21 8.74 5.49
CA VAL A 189 -0.67 7.68 4.98
C VAL A 189 -1.31 8.18 3.70
N LEU A 190 -0.98 7.51 2.60
CA LEU A 190 -1.50 7.78 1.25
C LEU A 190 -2.61 6.76 0.96
N ASP A 191 -3.86 7.21 1.06
CA ASP A 191 -5.03 6.31 1.02
C ASP A 191 -6.30 7.05 0.53
N THR A 192 -7.47 6.62 0.99
CA THR A 192 -8.82 7.11 0.67
C THR A 192 -9.23 8.36 1.45
N GLY A 193 -8.32 8.91 2.26
CA GLY A 193 -8.53 10.10 3.08
C GLY A 193 -8.54 9.81 4.57
N VAL A 194 -9.08 10.74 5.35
CA VAL A 194 -9.25 10.58 6.80
C VAL A 194 -10.56 11.20 7.28
N ASP A 195 -11.25 10.53 8.21
CA ASP A 195 -12.24 11.20 9.04
C ASP A 195 -11.55 12.03 10.13
N ALA A 196 -11.23 13.29 9.82
CA ALA A 196 -10.53 14.18 10.74
C ALA A 196 -11.33 14.52 12.01
N ASN A 197 -12.66 14.32 11.96
CA ASN A 197 -13.56 14.52 13.08
C ASN A 197 -13.69 13.29 13.99
N HIS A 198 -13.03 12.18 13.64
CA HIS A 198 -13.02 11.00 14.48
C HIS A 198 -12.43 11.34 15.87
N PRO A 199 -13.12 11.03 16.99
CA PRO A 199 -12.70 11.45 18.33
C PRO A 199 -11.29 10.99 18.73
N ASP A 200 -10.86 9.84 18.22
CA ASP A 200 -9.51 9.33 18.44
C ASP A 200 -8.44 9.99 17.57
N LEU A 201 -8.78 10.67 16.46
CA LEU A 201 -7.82 11.28 15.54
C LEU A 201 -7.75 12.81 15.69
N THR A 202 -8.77 13.43 16.29
CA THR A 202 -8.82 14.87 16.54
C THR A 202 -7.58 15.37 17.27
N GLY A 203 -6.96 16.43 16.76
CA GLY A 203 -5.76 17.06 17.34
C GLY A 203 -4.43 16.35 17.04
N ARG A 204 -4.44 15.26 16.25
CA ARG A 204 -3.22 14.47 15.92
C ARG A 204 -2.83 14.49 14.45
N ILE A 205 -3.70 15.06 13.60
CA ILE A 205 -3.45 15.28 12.18
C ILE A 205 -2.67 16.58 12.01
N ALA A 206 -1.42 16.48 11.58
CA ALA A 206 -0.53 17.61 11.38
C ALA A 206 -0.78 18.33 10.05
N ALA A 207 -1.10 17.57 8.99
CA ALA A 207 -1.49 18.14 7.70
C ALA A 207 -2.35 17.15 6.90
N THR A 208 -3.15 17.70 5.99
CA THR A 208 -4.01 16.95 5.08
C THR A 208 -3.92 17.52 3.67
N ALA A 209 -3.95 16.65 2.66
CA ALA A 209 -4.07 17.05 1.27
C ALA A 209 -4.92 16.04 0.49
N SER A 210 -5.68 16.52 -0.51
CA SER A 210 -6.39 15.65 -1.46
C SER A 210 -5.85 15.87 -2.86
N PHE A 211 -5.43 14.77 -3.48
CA PHE A 211 -5.01 14.68 -4.88
C PHE A 211 -6.08 13.98 -5.72
N VAL A 212 -7.25 13.74 -5.12
CA VAL A 212 -8.42 13.19 -5.81
C VAL A 212 -9.30 14.33 -6.28
N PRO A 213 -9.56 14.43 -7.58
CA PRO A 213 -10.38 15.50 -8.08
C PRO A 213 -11.81 15.51 -7.57
N ASN A 214 -12.29 16.73 -7.34
CA ASN A 214 -13.63 16.99 -6.82
C ASN A 214 -13.93 16.31 -5.47
N GLU A 215 -12.90 15.81 -4.77
CA GLU A 215 -13.02 15.19 -3.46
C GLU A 215 -12.13 15.90 -2.43
N THR A 216 -12.72 16.24 -1.28
CA THR A 216 -11.96 16.71 -0.12
C THR A 216 -11.21 15.56 0.53
N VAL A 217 -10.32 15.84 1.50
CA VAL A 217 -9.58 14.81 2.24
C VAL A 217 -10.47 13.90 3.11
N GLN A 218 -11.75 14.21 3.27
CA GLN A 218 -12.67 13.38 4.05
C GLN A 218 -12.73 11.96 3.48
N ASP A 219 -12.65 10.99 4.39
CA ASP A 219 -12.73 9.58 4.02
C ASP A 219 -14.18 9.13 3.82
N GLY A 220 -14.60 9.03 2.55
CA GLY A 220 -15.88 8.45 2.18
C GLY A 220 -15.86 6.93 2.01
N ASN A 221 -14.68 6.28 2.08
CA ASN A 221 -14.53 4.84 1.91
C ASN A 221 -14.41 4.10 3.27
N GLY A 222 -13.62 4.66 4.17
CA GLY A 222 -13.31 4.14 5.51
C GLY A 222 -11.97 3.43 5.62
N HIS A 223 -11.34 3.10 4.49
CA HIS A 223 -10.06 2.39 4.47
C HIS A 223 -8.91 3.25 5.00
N GLY A 224 -8.85 4.53 4.66
CA GLY A 224 -7.78 5.44 5.05
C GLY A 224 -7.83 5.76 6.53
N THR A 225 -9.02 6.01 7.08
CA THR A 225 -9.25 6.19 8.51
C THR A 225 -8.79 4.96 9.31
N HIS A 226 -9.05 3.76 8.79
CA HIS A 226 -8.63 2.50 9.41
C HIS A 226 -7.10 2.35 9.39
N CYS A 227 -6.44 2.63 8.26
CA CYS A 227 -4.99 2.57 8.13
C CYS A 227 -4.28 3.59 9.02
N ILE A 228 -4.75 4.84 9.04
CA ILE A 228 -4.25 5.90 9.93
C ILE A 228 -4.39 5.49 11.39
N GLY A 229 -5.55 4.95 11.76
CA GLY A 229 -5.78 4.47 13.10
C GLY A 229 -4.86 3.30 13.50
N THR A 230 -4.53 2.41 12.57
CA THR A 230 -3.63 1.27 12.86
C THR A 230 -2.21 1.78 13.10
N ALA A 231 -1.72 2.69 12.25
CA ALA A 231 -0.38 3.26 12.38
C ALA A 231 -0.23 4.12 13.64
N ALA A 232 -1.20 4.99 13.90
CA ALA A 232 -1.09 6.05 14.89
C ALA A 232 -2.39 6.31 15.65
N GLY A 233 -3.22 5.31 15.95
CA GLY A 233 -4.35 5.40 16.89
C GLY A 233 -3.88 5.76 18.30
N PRO A 234 -4.74 6.37 19.15
CA PRO A 234 -4.29 6.89 20.44
C PRO A 234 -4.02 5.74 21.42
N ALA A 235 -3.20 6.02 22.43
CA ALA A 235 -2.93 5.06 23.49
C ALA A 235 -4.20 4.72 24.31
N ASN A 236 -5.13 5.67 24.40
CA ASN A 236 -6.39 5.55 25.13
C ASN A 236 -7.56 5.91 24.19
N PRO A 237 -8.05 4.95 23.40
CA PRO A 237 -9.17 5.20 22.49
C PRO A 237 -10.48 5.42 23.26
N LYS A 238 -11.45 6.09 22.63
CA LYS A 238 -12.77 6.29 23.24
C LYS A 238 -13.49 4.97 23.53
N GLN A 239 -13.30 3.93 22.70
CA GLN A 239 -13.97 2.64 22.88
C GLN A 239 -13.07 1.46 22.51
N GLY A 240 -13.10 0.43 23.36
CA GLY A 240 -12.41 -0.83 23.12
C GLY A 240 -10.90 -0.76 23.42
N PRO A 241 -10.14 -1.79 23.01
CA PRO A 241 -8.72 -1.87 23.30
C PRO A 241 -7.90 -0.87 22.47
N ARG A 242 -6.71 -0.53 22.97
CA ARG A 242 -5.69 0.23 22.21
C ARG A 242 -5.34 -0.55 20.93
N TYR A 243 -5.31 0.18 19.81
CA TYR A 243 -5.08 -0.39 18.48
C TYR A 243 -3.99 0.32 17.67
N GLY A 244 -3.57 1.52 18.06
CA GLY A 244 -2.51 2.27 17.37
C GLY A 244 -1.11 1.86 17.83
N VAL A 245 -0.21 1.68 16.86
CA VAL A 245 1.20 1.33 17.10
C VAL A 245 1.99 2.51 17.68
N ALA A 246 1.95 3.66 17.00
CA ALA A 246 2.71 4.87 17.36
C ALA A 246 1.74 6.01 17.80
N PRO A 247 1.25 6.00 19.04
CA PRO A 247 0.14 6.85 19.48
C PRO A 247 0.42 8.37 19.51
N ASP A 248 1.68 8.79 19.58
CA ASP A 248 2.09 10.19 19.62
C ASP A 248 2.80 10.64 18.32
N ALA A 249 2.75 9.81 17.27
CA ALA A 249 3.20 10.20 15.95
C ALA A 249 2.27 11.26 15.34
N GLN A 250 2.86 12.16 14.56
CA GLN A 250 2.13 13.17 13.80
C GLN A 250 1.63 12.58 12.49
N ILE A 251 0.33 12.68 12.23
CA ILE A 251 -0.29 12.10 11.03
C ILE A 251 -0.29 13.11 9.89
N LEU A 252 0.20 12.70 8.72
CA LEU A 252 0.01 13.38 7.46
C LEU A 252 -0.95 12.52 6.62
N ALA A 253 -2.15 13.02 6.31
CA ALA A 253 -3.14 12.27 5.54
C ALA A 253 -3.20 12.79 4.11
N ALA A 254 -2.77 11.97 3.14
CA ALA A 254 -2.90 12.27 1.72
C ALA A 254 -3.98 11.39 1.12
N LYS A 255 -5.04 12.01 0.59
CA LYS A 255 -6.04 11.31 -0.19
C LYS A 255 -5.56 11.18 -1.63
N VAL A 256 -5.18 9.96 -2.00
CA VAL A 256 -4.74 9.58 -3.36
C VAL A 256 -5.69 8.56 -4.00
N LEU A 257 -6.64 8.03 -3.23
CA LEU A 257 -7.72 7.16 -3.69
C LEU A 257 -9.08 7.81 -3.45
N SER A 258 -9.97 7.68 -4.43
CA SER A 258 -11.35 8.17 -4.38
C SER A 258 -12.18 7.49 -3.31
N ASN A 259 -13.38 8.00 -3.07
CA ASN A 259 -14.34 7.35 -2.17
C ASN A 259 -14.75 5.93 -2.65
N ALA A 260 -14.57 5.64 -3.95
CA ALA A 260 -14.72 4.29 -4.50
C ALA A 260 -13.49 3.38 -4.28
N GLY A 261 -12.42 3.91 -3.69
CA GLY A 261 -11.19 3.15 -3.42
C GLY A 261 -10.26 3.02 -4.63
N SER A 262 -10.37 3.88 -5.64
CA SER A 262 -9.52 3.86 -6.83
C SER A 262 -8.75 5.16 -7.02
N GLY A 263 -7.55 5.10 -7.60
CA GLY A 263 -6.74 6.26 -7.96
C GLY A 263 -5.73 5.93 -9.07
N THR A 264 -4.90 6.90 -9.44
CA THR A 264 -3.92 6.79 -10.52
C THR A 264 -2.49 6.94 -10.00
N ASP A 265 -1.52 6.45 -10.78
CA ASP A 265 -0.10 6.70 -10.46
C ASP A 265 0.18 8.19 -10.26
N GLY A 266 -0.34 9.09 -11.11
CA GLY A 266 -0.17 10.53 -10.96
C GLY A 266 -0.64 11.08 -9.60
N GLN A 267 -1.75 10.56 -9.06
CA GLN A 267 -2.26 10.96 -7.74
C GLN A 267 -1.37 10.46 -6.61
N ILE A 268 -0.86 9.24 -6.73
CA ILE A 268 0.08 8.64 -5.77
C ILE A 268 1.40 9.41 -5.77
N LEU A 269 1.93 9.74 -6.95
CA LEU A 269 3.15 10.53 -7.11
C LEU A 269 3.02 11.92 -6.48
N ALA A 270 1.89 12.59 -6.69
CA ALA A 270 1.59 13.86 -6.04
C ALA A 270 1.58 13.73 -4.51
N GLY A 271 0.92 12.69 -3.98
CA GLY A 271 0.90 12.38 -2.56
C GLY A 271 2.28 12.09 -1.99
N MET A 272 3.13 11.38 -2.73
CA MET A 272 4.51 11.07 -2.33
C MET A 272 5.36 12.34 -2.27
N ALA A 273 5.29 13.18 -3.31
CA ALA A 273 6.00 14.46 -3.35
C ALA A 273 5.62 15.34 -2.17
N TRP A 274 4.31 15.46 -1.91
CA TRP A 274 3.80 16.21 -0.78
C TRP A 274 4.29 15.64 0.55
N ALA A 275 4.16 14.34 0.78
CA ALA A 275 4.59 13.71 2.03
C ALA A 275 6.09 13.90 2.32
N ILE A 276 6.94 13.76 1.30
CA ILE A 276 8.38 14.02 1.40
C ILE A 276 8.62 15.49 1.75
N SER A 277 7.95 16.43 1.07
CA SER A 277 8.09 17.87 1.36
C SER A 277 7.63 18.25 2.77
N GLN A 278 6.66 17.52 3.34
CA GLN A 278 6.20 17.68 4.72
C GLN A 278 7.16 17.09 5.76
N GLY A 279 8.24 16.41 5.32
CA GLY A 279 9.22 15.76 6.18
C GLY A 279 8.71 14.46 6.78
N ALA A 280 7.87 13.71 6.05
CA ALA A 280 7.45 12.37 6.47
C ALA A 280 8.66 11.46 6.66
N LYS A 281 8.76 10.79 7.81
CA LYS A 281 9.81 9.78 8.03
C LYS A 281 9.47 8.46 7.36
N VAL A 282 8.17 8.18 7.25
CA VAL A 282 7.64 7.00 6.57
C VAL A 282 6.38 7.36 5.80
N ILE A 283 6.27 6.82 4.59
CA ILE A 283 5.07 6.81 3.75
C ILE A 283 4.47 5.40 3.78
N SER A 284 3.20 5.32 4.16
CA SER A 284 2.42 4.09 4.19
C SER A 284 1.41 4.08 3.03
N MET A 285 1.51 3.06 2.18
CA MET A 285 0.66 2.87 1.00
C MET A 285 -0.07 1.54 1.07
N SER A 286 -1.30 1.56 1.58
CA SER A 286 -2.15 0.38 1.70
C SER A 286 -2.97 0.13 0.43
N LEU A 287 -2.30 0.26 -0.71
CA LEU A 287 -2.86 0.27 -2.05
C LEU A 287 -2.01 -0.58 -3.00
N GLY A 288 -2.59 -0.98 -4.13
CA GLY A 288 -1.81 -1.63 -5.16
C GLY A 288 -2.58 -1.98 -6.43
N ALA A 289 -1.83 -2.50 -7.39
CA ALA A 289 -2.35 -3.07 -8.62
C ALA A 289 -1.72 -4.44 -8.89
N ARG A 290 -2.51 -5.33 -9.49
CA ARG A 290 -2.14 -6.72 -9.72
C ARG A 290 -0.91 -6.85 -10.62
N VAL A 291 -0.08 -7.85 -10.32
CA VAL A 291 1.14 -8.20 -11.08
C VAL A 291 1.00 -9.62 -11.62
N ARG A 292 1.38 -9.86 -12.88
CA ARG A 292 1.41 -11.21 -13.46
C ARG A 292 2.72 -11.93 -13.10
N PRO A 293 2.71 -13.28 -13.01
CA PRO A 293 3.95 -14.04 -12.91
C PRO A 293 4.93 -13.66 -14.02
N GLY A 294 6.17 -13.32 -13.64
CA GLY A 294 7.23 -12.88 -14.56
C GLY A 294 7.14 -11.41 -15.03
N GLU A 295 6.14 -10.65 -14.59
CA GLU A 295 6.06 -9.22 -14.89
C GLU A 295 6.99 -8.40 -13.98
N LEU A 296 7.78 -7.51 -14.59
CA LEU A 296 8.75 -6.65 -13.89
C LEU A 296 8.06 -5.55 -13.08
N PHE A 297 8.79 -5.00 -12.11
CA PHE A 297 8.35 -3.85 -11.35
C PHE A 297 8.48 -2.54 -12.15
N PRO A 298 7.64 -1.54 -11.87
CA PRO A 298 7.72 -0.23 -12.52
C PRO A 298 8.99 0.52 -12.10
N GLN A 299 9.80 0.93 -13.08
CA GLN A 299 11.03 1.71 -12.89
C GLN A 299 10.74 3.08 -12.28
N VAL A 300 9.60 3.68 -12.63
CA VAL A 300 9.13 4.94 -12.04
C VAL A 300 9.12 4.84 -10.52
N TYR A 301 8.43 3.86 -9.94
CA TYR A 301 8.35 3.72 -8.48
C TYR A 301 9.67 3.31 -7.84
N GLU A 302 10.48 2.48 -8.49
CA GLU A 302 11.80 2.09 -7.96
C GLU A 302 12.73 3.30 -7.80
N HIS A 303 12.87 4.11 -8.86
CA HIS A 303 13.72 5.30 -8.80
C HIS A 303 13.20 6.34 -7.79
N LEU A 304 11.89 6.45 -7.64
CA LEU A 304 11.28 7.34 -6.65
C LEU A 304 11.49 6.85 -5.23
N ALA A 305 11.42 5.54 -4.99
CA ALA A 305 11.74 4.94 -3.71
C ALA A 305 13.21 5.17 -3.34
N LEU A 306 14.13 4.99 -4.29
CA LEU A 306 15.54 5.33 -4.09
C LEU A 306 15.75 6.81 -3.75
N ARG A 307 15.00 7.73 -4.39
CA ARG A 307 15.03 9.17 -4.08
C ARG A 307 14.47 9.45 -2.68
N ALA A 308 13.34 8.86 -2.32
CA ALA A 308 12.75 8.98 -0.98
C ALA A 308 13.71 8.50 0.12
N LEU A 309 14.38 7.36 -0.08
CA LEU A 309 15.38 6.84 0.85
C LEU A 309 16.55 7.82 1.06
N LYS A 310 17.06 8.43 -0.03
CA LYS A 310 18.11 9.45 0.03
C LYS A 310 17.67 10.71 0.78
N LEU A 311 16.39 11.07 0.65
CA LEU A 311 15.77 12.19 1.38
C LEU A 311 15.37 11.83 2.81
N GLY A 312 15.61 10.59 3.26
CA GLY A 312 15.40 10.17 4.64
C GLY A 312 14.00 9.62 4.93
N THR A 313 13.20 9.34 3.90
CA THR A 313 11.84 8.79 3.98
C THR A 313 11.83 7.31 3.59
N VAL A 314 11.25 6.45 4.44
CA VAL A 314 10.99 5.04 4.12
C VAL A 314 9.62 4.91 3.45
N ILE A 315 9.50 4.04 2.45
CA ILE A 315 8.20 3.70 1.85
C ILE A 315 7.85 2.27 2.23
N VAL A 316 6.65 2.07 2.79
CA VAL A 316 6.06 0.75 3.04
C VAL A 316 4.79 0.59 2.22
N ALA A 317 4.60 -0.59 1.62
CA ALA A 317 3.44 -0.87 0.78
C ALA A 317 2.85 -2.27 1.04
N ALA A 318 1.56 -2.41 0.76
CA ALA A 318 0.83 -3.68 0.91
C ALA A 318 1.29 -4.71 -0.14
N ALA A 319 1.60 -5.93 0.29
CA ALA A 319 2.07 -6.96 -0.64
C ALA A 319 1.00 -7.43 -1.65
N GLY A 320 -0.28 -7.22 -1.36
CA GLY A 320 -1.39 -7.62 -2.20
C GLY A 320 -2.21 -8.79 -1.65
N ASN A 321 -3.43 -8.94 -2.16
CA ASN A 321 -4.52 -9.72 -1.57
C ASN A 321 -5.21 -10.67 -2.57
N GLU A 322 -4.56 -10.96 -3.68
CA GLU A 322 -5.11 -11.72 -4.81
C GLU A 322 -4.86 -13.24 -4.70
N SER A 323 -4.04 -13.66 -3.73
CA SER A 323 -3.79 -15.09 -3.50
C SER A 323 -5.01 -15.79 -2.91
N HIS A 324 -5.07 -17.10 -3.08
CA HIS A 324 -6.10 -17.97 -2.54
C HIS A 324 -5.42 -19.25 -2.03
N ARG A 325 -4.67 -19.12 -0.93
CA ARG A 325 -3.82 -20.20 -0.40
C ARG A 325 -4.63 -21.35 0.20
N PRO A 326 -4.10 -22.59 0.15
CA PRO A 326 -2.87 -22.99 -0.54
C PRO A 326 -3.03 -23.18 -2.06
N GLY A 327 -4.23 -22.98 -2.61
CA GLY A 327 -4.57 -23.34 -4.00
C GLY A 327 -3.93 -22.46 -5.09
N SER A 328 -3.84 -21.14 -4.88
CA SER A 328 -3.24 -20.21 -5.84
C SER A 328 -2.43 -19.13 -5.12
N ILE A 329 -1.23 -18.86 -5.62
CA ILE A 329 -0.33 -17.82 -5.13
C ILE A 329 -0.13 -16.80 -6.24
N VAL A 330 -0.29 -15.52 -5.91
CA VAL A 330 -0.13 -14.38 -6.82
C VAL A 330 1.12 -13.58 -6.43
N PRO A 331 1.88 -13.01 -7.38
CA PRO A 331 3.03 -12.18 -7.07
C PRO A 331 2.68 -10.95 -6.25
N VAL A 332 3.66 -10.43 -5.51
CA VAL A 332 3.57 -9.14 -4.82
C VAL A 332 3.07 -8.05 -5.78
N ALA A 333 2.07 -7.28 -5.34
CA ALA A 333 1.44 -6.20 -6.09
C ALA A 333 2.39 -5.00 -6.27
N ARG A 334 2.13 -4.15 -7.26
CA ARG A 334 2.83 -2.85 -7.40
C ARG A 334 2.13 -1.80 -6.53
N PRO A 335 2.84 -0.84 -5.94
CA PRO A 335 4.29 -0.61 -6.06
C PRO A 335 5.14 -1.43 -5.07
N ALA A 336 4.54 -2.28 -4.23
CA ALA A 336 5.28 -3.08 -3.26
C ALA A 336 6.31 -4.04 -3.88
N ASN A 337 6.17 -4.37 -5.17
CA ASN A 337 7.13 -5.21 -5.87
C ASN A 337 8.44 -4.50 -6.29
N CYS A 338 8.58 -3.20 -6.06
CA CYS A 338 9.84 -2.49 -6.24
C CYS A 338 10.84 -2.86 -5.13
N PRO A 339 12.09 -3.25 -5.45
CA PRO A 339 13.10 -3.65 -4.45
C PRO A 339 13.37 -2.60 -3.34
N SER A 340 13.24 -1.31 -3.67
CA SER A 340 13.46 -0.22 -2.73
C SER A 340 12.22 0.15 -1.90
N ILE A 341 11.08 -0.51 -2.11
CA ILE A 341 9.85 -0.34 -1.32
C ILE A 341 9.69 -1.53 -0.37
N LEU A 342 9.35 -1.25 0.89
CA LEU A 342 9.19 -2.30 1.89
C LEU A 342 7.80 -2.96 1.77
N ALA A 343 7.75 -4.12 1.14
CA ALA A 343 6.54 -4.95 1.00
C ALA A 343 6.20 -5.66 2.31
N VAL A 344 4.92 -5.54 2.71
CA VAL A 344 4.40 -6.11 3.97
C VAL A 344 3.35 -7.19 3.69
N ALA A 345 3.66 -8.43 4.10
CA ALA A 345 2.73 -9.56 4.06
C ALA A 345 1.78 -9.55 5.26
N ALA A 346 0.60 -10.16 5.08
CA ALA A 346 -0.43 -10.24 6.10
C ALA A 346 -0.40 -11.56 6.86
N LEU A 347 -0.39 -11.47 8.19
CA LEU A 347 -0.53 -12.60 9.10
C LEU A 347 -1.91 -12.58 9.76
N ASP A 348 -2.37 -13.77 10.14
CA ASP A 348 -3.52 -13.93 11.03
C ASP A 348 -3.10 -14.15 12.49
N ARG A 349 -4.10 -14.35 13.35
CA ARG A 349 -3.93 -14.56 14.80
C ARG A 349 -3.12 -15.81 15.15
N ALA A 350 -3.01 -16.77 14.23
CA ALA A 350 -2.18 -17.96 14.40
C ALA A 350 -0.73 -17.73 13.94
N ILE A 351 -0.35 -16.48 13.62
CA ILE A 351 0.97 -16.11 13.09
C ILE A 351 1.28 -16.92 11.82
N SER A 352 0.25 -17.10 10.99
CA SER A 352 0.34 -17.76 9.70
C SER A 352 0.03 -16.78 8.56
N PRO A 353 0.66 -16.92 7.38
CA PRO A 353 0.31 -16.13 6.21
C PRO A 353 -1.20 -16.22 5.94
N SER A 354 -1.86 -15.07 5.88
CA SER A 354 -3.28 -15.01 5.57
C SER A 354 -3.54 -15.58 4.18
N PHE A 355 -4.68 -16.25 3.99
CA PHE A 355 -4.97 -16.98 2.75
C PHE A 355 -4.89 -16.11 1.49
N PHE A 356 -5.13 -14.81 1.64
CA PHE A 356 -5.10 -13.81 0.58
C PHE A 356 -3.73 -13.20 0.31
N SER A 357 -2.77 -13.30 1.24
CA SER A 357 -1.51 -12.56 1.16
C SER A 357 -0.68 -13.06 -0.02
N ASN A 358 -0.30 -12.15 -0.91
CA ASN A 358 0.61 -12.43 -2.03
C ASN A 358 2.01 -12.84 -1.55
N ALA A 359 2.80 -13.38 -2.48
CA ALA A 359 4.11 -13.94 -2.18
C ALA A 359 5.17 -13.53 -3.21
N ALA A 360 6.43 -13.64 -2.80
CA ALA A 360 7.58 -13.41 -3.66
C ALA A 360 7.83 -14.59 -4.61
N ILE A 361 7.21 -14.54 -5.80
CA ILE A 361 7.34 -15.59 -6.83
C ILE A 361 7.92 -15.09 -8.16
N ASN A 362 8.26 -13.80 -8.29
CA ASN A 362 8.83 -13.22 -9.52
C ASN A 362 10.37 -13.17 -9.54
N GLY A 363 11.05 -13.35 -8.41
CA GLY A 363 12.51 -13.52 -8.31
C GLY A 363 13.32 -12.23 -8.41
N ASP A 364 13.16 -11.46 -9.48
CA ASP A 364 13.87 -10.19 -9.72
C ASP A 364 12.97 -8.99 -9.32
N GLY A 365 12.92 -8.72 -8.02
CA GLY A 365 11.93 -7.83 -7.41
C GLY A 365 10.65 -8.57 -7.03
N GLY A 366 9.84 -7.94 -6.16
CA GLY A 366 8.66 -8.59 -5.59
C GLY A 366 8.94 -9.39 -4.33
N GLU A 367 10.02 -9.12 -3.61
CA GLU A 367 10.32 -9.75 -2.33
C GLU A 367 9.31 -9.32 -1.25
N ILE A 368 8.96 -10.24 -0.35
CA ILE A 368 8.36 -9.86 0.93
C ILE A 368 9.50 -9.44 1.85
N ASN A 369 9.43 -8.24 2.44
CA ASN A 369 10.46 -7.80 3.38
C ASN A 369 10.13 -8.18 4.81
N ILE A 370 8.86 -8.06 5.20
CA ILE A 370 8.39 -8.35 6.56
C ILE A 370 6.92 -8.83 6.53
N ALA A 371 6.51 -9.56 7.56
CA ALA A 371 5.12 -9.93 7.78
C ALA A 371 4.56 -9.24 9.04
N ALA A 372 3.31 -8.79 8.98
CA ALA A 372 2.67 -8.09 10.10
C ALA A 372 1.17 -8.47 10.22
N PRO A 373 0.53 -8.16 11.35
CA PRO A 373 -0.90 -8.42 11.56
C PRO A 373 -1.77 -7.81 10.47
N GLY A 374 -2.50 -8.65 9.72
CA GLY A 374 -3.30 -8.20 8.57
C GLY A 374 -4.71 -8.80 8.48
N ARG A 375 -5.06 -9.79 9.29
CA ARG A 375 -6.42 -10.37 9.32
C ARG A 375 -7.16 -9.99 10.59
N ASP A 376 -8.43 -9.59 10.47
CA ASP A 376 -9.28 -9.19 11.58
C ASP A 376 -8.64 -8.12 12.48
N VAL A 377 -8.10 -7.07 11.84
CA VAL A 377 -7.45 -5.95 12.52
C VAL A 377 -8.49 -4.88 12.86
N ARG A 378 -8.66 -4.62 14.15
CA ARG A 378 -9.52 -3.54 14.66
C ARG A 378 -8.83 -2.18 14.51
N SER A 379 -9.53 -1.19 13.98
CA SER A 379 -9.09 0.21 13.97
C SER A 379 -10.27 1.18 13.88
N ALA A 380 -9.99 2.48 13.81
CA ALA A 380 -10.97 3.55 13.61
C ALA A 380 -11.74 3.39 12.29
N ALA A 381 -12.99 3.83 12.29
CA ALA A 381 -13.87 3.87 11.12
C ALA A 381 -14.58 5.24 11.06
N PRO A 382 -14.92 5.78 9.87
CA PRO A 382 -15.60 7.06 9.76
C PRO A 382 -16.88 7.14 10.61
N GLY A 383 -17.23 8.35 11.05
CA GLY A 383 -18.39 8.59 11.92
C GLY A 383 -18.10 8.35 13.39
N GLY A 384 -16.82 8.28 13.79
CA GLY A 384 -16.40 8.04 15.17
C GLY A 384 -16.49 6.57 15.63
N GLY A 385 -16.61 5.65 14.69
CA GLY A 385 -16.78 4.23 14.94
C GLY A 385 -15.47 3.43 14.91
N TYR A 386 -15.59 2.11 15.01
CA TYR A 386 -14.47 1.19 14.90
C TYR A 386 -14.91 -0.03 14.10
N GLN A 387 -14.00 -0.61 13.32
CA GLN A 387 -14.29 -1.80 12.54
C GLN A 387 -13.09 -2.73 12.44
N ASN A 388 -13.36 -4.00 12.17
CA ASN A 388 -12.35 -4.99 11.84
C ASN A 388 -12.25 -5.11 10.32
N LEU A 389 -11.05 -5.00 9.78
CA LEU A 389 -10.79 -5.22 8.36
C LEU A 389 -9.66 -6.25 8.20
N SER A 390 -9.63 -6.89 7.04
CA SER A 390 -8.58 -7.83 6.66
C SER A 390 -7.93 -7.40 5.35
N GLY A 391 -6.62 -7.59 5.24
CA GLY A 391 -5.83 -7.29 4.06
C GLY A 391 -4.36 -7.01 4.43
N THR A 392 -3.46 -7.18 3.47
CA THR A 392 -2.10 -6.62 3.57
C THR A 392 -2.12 -5.11 3.82
N SER A 393 -3.18 -4.42 3.39
CA SER A 393 -3.51 -3.05 3.76
C SER A 393 -3.56 -2.76 5.26
N MET A 394 -3.89 -3.74 6.11
CA MET A 394 -3.87 -3.58 7.57
C MET A 394 -2.52 -3.96 8.17
N ALA A 395 -1.73 -4.78 7.48
CA ALA A 395 -0.37 -5.12 7.87
C ALA A 395 0.61 -3.95 7.64
N THR A 396 0.49 -3.26 6.50
CA THR A 396 1.31 -2.11 6.12
C THR A 396 1.38 -0.98 7.15
N PRO A 397 0.26 -0.49 7.74
CA PRO A 397 0.30 0.56 8.76
C PRO A 397 0.92 0.10 10.08
N HIS A 398 0.93 -1.20 10.41
CA HIS A 398 1.71 -1.68 11.55
C HIS A 398 3.21 -1.46 11.33
N ALA A 399 3.72 -1.77 10.13
CA ALA A 399 5.12 -1.52 9.78
C ALA A 399 5.45 -0.02 9.79
N ALA A 400 4.57 0.83 9.28
CA ALA A 400 4.74 2.28 9.34
C ALA A 400 4.84 2.79 10.79
N GLY A 401 3.96 2.30 11.67
CA GLY A 401 4.00 2.62 13.10
C GLY A 401 5.33 2.19 13.75
N VAL A 402 5.80 0.97 13.49
CA VAL A 402 7.09 0.49 14.04
C VAL A 402 8.27 1.30 13.51
N ILE A 403 8.28 1.70 12.24
CA ILE A 403 9.32 2.61 11.71
C ILE A 403 9.31 3.94 12.46
N ALA A 404 8.14 4.46 12.84
CA ALA A 404 8.08 5.67 13.65
C ALA A 404 8.65 5.47 15.07
N LEU A 405 8.39 4.33 15.70
CA LEU A 405 9.02 3.97 16.98
C LEU A 405 10.55 3.87 16.84
N LEU A 406 11.04 3.21 15.78
CA LEU A 406 12.49 3.12 15.51
C LEU A 406 13.13 4.48 15.24
N ALA A 407 12.43 5.37 14.54
CA ALA A 407 12.88 6.73 14.29
C ALA A 407 12.92 7.59 15.56
N GLU A 408 12.01 7.37 16.52
CA GLU A 408 12.10 7.98 17.86
C GLU A 408 13.31 7.43 18.63
N ALA A 409 13.54 6.11 18.58
CA ALA A 409 14.68 5.47 19.24
C ALA A 409 16.04 5.94 18.67
N SER A 410 16.08 6.21 17.36
CA SER A 410 17.29 6.59 16.63
C SER A 410 17.06 7.80 15.71
N PRO A 411 16.95 9.04 16.26
CA PRO A 411 16.56 10.22 15.48
C PRO A 411 17.50 10.58 14.33
N SER A 412 18.78 10.21 14.42
CA SER A 412 19.79 10.43 13.38
C SER A 412 19.89 9.30 12.35
N ALA A 413 19.09 8.23 12.47
CA ALA A 413 19.15 7.11 11.55
C ALA A 413 18.66 7.52 10.14
N SER A 414 19.42 7.12 9.12
CA SER A 414 18.98 7.22 7.73
C SER A 414 17.81 6.28 7.46
N ALA A 415 17.06 6.52 6.38
CA ALA A 415 15.96 5.63 5.98
C ALA A 415 16.44 4.19 5.76
N VAL A 416 17.61 4.01 5.14
CA VAL A 416 18.23 2.69 4.94
C VAL A 416 18.57 2.00 6.27
N GLN A 417 19.07 2.75 7.25
CA GLN A 417 19.34 2.22 8.59
C GLN A 417 18.05 1.78 9.29
N LEU A 418 16.97 2.56 9.18
CA LEU A 418 15.67 2.17 9.76
C LEU A 418 15.10 0.91 9.13
N VAL A 419 15.20 0.76 7.80
CA VAL A 419 14.81 -0.48 7.10
C VAL A 419 15.65 -1.66 7.60
N GLY A 420 16.96 -1.46 7.77
CA GLY A 420 17.86 -2.48 8.31
C GLY A 420 17.51 -2.87 9.75
N MET A 421 17.21 -1.90 10.62
CA MET A 421 16.79 -2.14 12.00
C MET A 421 15.48 -2.93 12.05
N LEU A 422 14.46 -2.55 11.27
CA LEU A 422 13.17 -3.23 11.23
C LEU A 422 13.31 -4.69 10.76
N LYS A 423 14.10 -4.94 9.71
CA LYS A 423 14.33 -6.29 9.20
C LYS A 423 15.16 -7.12 10.19
N GLY A 424 16.16 -6.50 10.82
CA GLY A 424 17.05 -7.17 11.78
C GLY A 424 16.43 -7.49 13.14
N SER A 425 15.37 -6.77 13.55
CA SER A 425 14.64 -7.04 14.79
C SER A 425 13.45 -7.99 14.62
N ALA A 426 13.14 -8.39 13.39
CA ALA A 426 12.03 -9.30 13.08
C ALA A 426 12.17 -10.64 13.82
N PHE A 427 11.05 -11.19 14.29
CA PHE A 427 11.02 -12.53 14.85
C PHE A 427 10.96 -13.55 13.70
N PRO A 428 11.97 -14.43 13.53
CA PRO A 428 11.99 -15.39 12.43
C PRO A 428 10.80 -16.35 12.50
N LEU A 429 10.24 -16.64 11.33
CA LEU A 429 9.10 -17.53 11.17
C LEU A 429 9.51 -18.78 10.39
N VAL A 430 8.82 -19.90 10.64
CA VAL A 430 9.12 -21.19 9.98
C VAL A 430 8.59 -21.27 8.55
N GLN A 431 7.67 -20.38 8.20
CA GLN A 431 7.08 -20.28 6.87
C GLN A 431 8.12 -19.82 5.83
N PRO A 432 7.91 -20.15 4.54
CA PRO A 432 8.85 -19.78 3.48
C PRO A 432 9.14 -18.27 3.46
N VAL A 433 10.39 -17.89 3.21
CA VAL A 433 10.80 -16.47 3.10
C VAL A 433 9.98 -15.72 2.06
N GLY A 434 9.55 -16.40 0.99
CA GLY A 434 8.67 -15.79 -0.02
C GLY A 434 7.29 -15.39 0.49
N ASP A 435 6.85 -15.94 1.63
CA ASP A 435 5.56 -15.63 2.25
C ASP A 435 5.66 -14.62 3.39
N VAL A 436 6.80 -14.58 4.10
CA VAL A 436 6.94 -13.80 5.35
C VAL A 436 8.17 -12.90 5.43
N GLY A 437 9.06 -12.94 4.44
CA GLY A 437 10.28 -12.15 4.41
C GLY A 437 11.19 -12.46 5.60
N ASN A 438 11.56 -11.43 6.36
CA ASN A 438 12.40 -11.58 7.56
C ASN A 438 11.63 -12.13 8.78
N GLY A 439 10.32 -12.35 8.65
CA GLY A 439 9.46 -12.90 9.69
C GLY A 439 8.46 -11.89 10.24
N LEU A 440 8.03 -12.11 11.48
CA LEU A 440 7.04 -11.27 12.15
C LEU A 440 7.68 -9.96 12.61
N LEU A 441 7.10 -8.84 12.20
CA LEU A 441 7.45 -7.49 12.65
C LEU A 441 7.50 -7.41 14.19
N GLN A 442 8.52 -6.74 14.73
CA GLN A 442 8.66 -6.49 16.17
C GLN A 442 8.95 -5.01 16.43
N ALA A 443 8.18 -4.41 17.34
CA ALA A 443 8.40 -3.08 17.86
C ALA A 443 9.65 -3.05 18.78
N PRO A 444 10.42 -1.95 18.76
CA PRO A 444 11.61 -1.78 19.60
C PRO A 444 11.31 -1.54 21.09
#